data_AF-A0A086A750-F1
#
_entry.id   AF-A0A086A750-F1
#
_cell.length_a   1.000
_cell.length_b   1.000
_cell.length_c   1.000
_cell.angle_alpha   90.00
_cell.angle_beta   90.00
_cell.angle_gamma   90.00
#
_symmetry.space_group_name_H-M   'P 1'
#
loop_
_entity.id
_entity.type
_entity.pdbx_description
1 polymer ?
#
loop_
_entity_poly.entity_id
_entity_poly.type
_entity_poly.pdbx_seq_one_letter_code
_entity_poly.pdbx_strand_id
1 'polypeptide(L)'
;MKKTILIAALGIAGLLSAKSAVEIKPKESVTTKEVKVETSEEKTESEAAFQPICISYGMLVVCTDEVIQDTACYDPSIGQGIDYARKCMRDNARLMNEFMCG
;
A
#
# COMPACT_ATOMS: atom_id res chain seq x y z
N MET A 1 39.00 -8.52 25.92
CA MET A 1 38.90 -7.37 25.00
C MET A 1 37.72 -7.61 24.07
N LYS A 2 36.60 -6.89 24.27
CA LYS A 2 35.38 -7.06 23.44
C LYS A 2 35.59 -6.31 22.12
N LYS A 3 35.53 -7.02 20.99
CA LYS A 3 35.56 -6.43 19.64
C LYS A 3 34.13 -6.33 19.13
N THR A 4 33.62 -5.12 19.01
CA THR A 4 32.36 -4.82 18.32
C THR A 4 32.69 -4.44 16.88
N ILE A 5 32.16 -5.21 15.93
CA ILE A 5 32.31 -4.96 14.49
C ILE A 5 31.26 -3.92 14.07
N LEU A 6 31.71 -2.85 13.41
CA LEU A 6 30.88 -1.78 12.86
C LEU A 6 29.97 -2.30 11.73
N ILE A 7 28.68 -1.96 11.80
CA ILE A 7 27.71 -2.17 10.73
C ILE A 7 27.79 -0.97 9.78
N ALA A 8 28.03 -1.23 8.50
CA ALA A 8 28.08 -0.23 7.44
C ALA A 8 26.67 0.33 7.18
N ALA A 9 26.51 1.65 7.32
CA ALA A 9 25.29 2.35 6.95
C ALA A 9 25.31 2.64 5.44
N LEU A 10 24.44 1.97 4.68
CA LEU A 10 24.08 2.39 3.33
C LEU A 10 23.12 3.57 3.45
N GLY A 11 23.60 4.75 3.06
CA GLY A 11 22.82 5.98 3.07
C GLY A 11 21.70 5.94 2.06
N ILE A 12 20.46 6.05 2.52
CA ILE A 12 19.32 6.36 1.67
C ILE A 12 19.28 7.88 1.54
N ALA A 13 19.69 8.41 0.38
CA ALA A 13 19.41 9.78 -0.01
C ALA A 13 17.90 9.90 -0.30
N GLY A 14 17.11 10.14 0.75
CA GLY A 14 15.69 10.45 0.67
C GLY A 14 15.47 11.92 0.32
N LEU A 15 14.76 12.16 -0.78
CA LEU A 15 14.38 13.46 -1.32
C LEU A 15 13.76 14.39 -0.25
N LEU A 16 14.28 15.61 -0.17
CA LEU A 16 13.69 16.72 0.58
C LEU A 16 12.34 17.10 -0.03
N SER A 17 11.24 16.59 0.52
CA SER A 17 9.92 17.21 0.35
C SER A 17 9.68 18.18 1.50
N ALA A 18 9.99 19.46 1.26
CA ALA A 18 9.65 20.54 2.17
C ALA A 18 8.14 20.80 2.14
N LYS A 19 7.43 20.39 3.20
CA LYS A 19 6.14 21.00 3.58
C LYS A 19 6.00 21.01 5.09
N SER A 20 6.28 22.20 5.64
CA SER A 20 5.88 22.74 6.95
C SER A 20 6.10 21.90 8.21
N ALA A 21 6.96 22.44 9.06
CA ALA A 21 7.26 21.99 10.41
C ALA A 21 6.02 21.93 11.32
N VAL A 22 5.85 20.79 11.98
CA VAL A 22 5.31 20.71 13.35
C VAL A 22 6.16 19.68 14.09
N GLU A 23 6.90 20.17 15.10
CA GLU A 23 7.74 19.37 15.99
C GLU A 23 6.90 18.40 16.83
N ILE A 24 7.15 17.09 16.74
CA ILE A 24 6.84 16.17 17.86
C ILE A 24 7.92 15.09 17.97
N LYS A 25 8.59 15.07 19.13
CA LYS A 25 9.60 14.06 19.55
C LYS A 25 8.99 12.66 19.66
N PRO A 26 9.79 11.58 19.50
CA PRO A 26 9.29 10.21 19.44
C PRO A 26 8.95 9.65 20.83
N LYS A 27 7.85 8.91 20.94
CA LYS A 27 7.61 7.97 22.02
C LYS A 27 7.35 6.58 21.45
N GLU A 28 8.10 5.62 21.99
CA GLU A 28 7.90 4.19 21.88
C GLU A 28 6.48 3.76 22.31
N SER A 29 6.16 2.52 21.92
CA SER A 29 5.15 1.60 22.46
C SER A 29 3.76 1.60 21.81
N VAL A 30 3.53 0.49 21.08
CA VAL A 30 2.32 -0.35 21.04
C VAL A 30 1.15 0.19 21.85
N THR A 31 -0.01 0.43 21.21
CA THR A 31 -1.35 -0.01 21.64
C THR A 31 -2.39 0.40 20.59
N THR A 32 -3.20 -0.55 20.16
CA THR A 32 -4.45 -0.43 19.39
C THR A 32 -5.33 0.71 19.93
N LYS A 33 -5.63 1.75 19.12
CA LYS A 33 -6.71 2.71 19.42
C LYS A 33 -7.43 3.18 18.16
N GLU A 34 -8.74 3.10 18.28
CA GLU A 34 -9.79 3.55 17.38
C GLU A 34 -9.56 5.01 16.94
N VAL A 35 -9.63 5.27 15.63
CA VAL A 35 -9.57 6.64 15.11
C VAL A 35 -10.97 7.23 15.14
N LYS A 36 -11.16 8.13 16.11
CA LYS A 36 -12.28 9.07 16.23
C LYS A 36 -12.33 9.98 14.99
N VAL A 37 -13.44 9.92 14.27
CA VAL A 37 -13.74 10.83 13.15
C VAL A 37 -14.10 12.19 13.74
N GLU A 38 -13.24 13.20 13.54
CA GLU A 38 -13.58 14.59 13.79
C GLU A 38 -14.08 15.21 12.48
N THR A 39 -15.41 15.35 12.44
CA THR A 39 -16.15 16.05 11.41
C THR A 39 -15.78 17.53 11.45
N SER A 40 -15.17 18.04 10.38
CA SER A 40 -15.20 19.47 10.05
C SER A 40 -16.01 19.61 8.77
N GLU A 41 -17.28 19.93 8.93
CA GLU A 41 -18.09 20.45 7.83
C GLU A 41 -17.53 21.81 7.43
N GLU A 42 -17.35 21.98 6.12
CA GLU A 42 -17.67 23.18 5.33
C GLU A 42 -16.67 23.34 4.19
N LYS A 43 -17.08 22.87 3.00
CA LYS A 43 -16.99 23.61 1.73
C LYS A 43 -17.55 22.79 0.58
N THR A 44 -18.68 23.28 0.08
CA THR A 44 -19.09 23.37 -1.33
C THR A 44 -19.10 22.08 -2.16
N GLU A 45 -20.29 21.77 -2.69
CA GLU A 45 -20.51 20.84 -3.81
C GLU A 45 -19.51 21.10 -4.94
N SER A 46 -18.43 20.33 -4.97
CA SER A 46 -17.78 19.93 -6.21
C SER A 46 -18.14 18.47 -6.37
N GLU A 47 -18.62 18.06 -7.54
CA GLU A 47 -18.70 16.66 -7.96
C GLU A 47 -17.46 15.93 -7.44
N ALA A 48 -17.62 15.18 -6.35
CA ALA A 48 -16.51 14.51 -5.72
C ALA A 48 -16.10 13.44 -6.73
N ALA A 49 -15.02 13.69 -7.47
CA ALA A 49 -14.39 12.72 -8.33
C ALA A 49 -14.01 11.53 -7.43
N PHE A 50 -14.90 10.55 -7.38
CA PHE A 50 -14.68 9.31 -6.66
C PHE A 50 -13.40 8.71 -7.22
N GLN A 51 -12.38 8.60 -6.38
CA GLN A 51 -11.10 8.07 -6.80
C GLN A 51 -11.17 6.53 -6.82
N PRO A 52 -10.49 5.88 -7.79
CA PRO A 52 -10.37 4.44 -7.80
C PRO A 52 -9.75 3.93 -6.48
N ILE A 53 -10.31 2.83 -5.96
CA ILE A 53 -9.82 2.16 -4.75
C ILE A 53 -8.91 1.02 -5.18
N CYS A 54 -7.65 1.06 -4.78
CA CYS A 54 -6.63 0.08 -5.16
C CYS A 54 -6.20 -0.81 -3.97
N ILE A 55 -5.98 -2.09 -4.25
CA ILE A 55 -5.56 -3.11 -3.28
C ILE A 55 -4.30 -3.77 -3.82
N SER A 56 -3.18 -3.65 -3.09
CA SER A 56 -1.97 -4.41 -3.36
C SER A 56 -2.05 -5.82 -2.79
N TYR A 57 -1.54 -6.81 -3.52
CA TYR A 57 -1.65 -8.22 -3.17
C TYR A 57 -0.45 -9.00 -3.74
N GLY A 58 -0.17 -10.16 -3.14
CA GLY A 58 0.84 -11.09 -3.63
C GLY A 58 0.23 -12.21 -4.46
N MET A 59 0.86 -12.54 -5.59
CA MET A 59 0.57 -13.69 -6.44
C MET A 59 1.67 -14.73 -6.25
N LEU A 60 1.29 -15.95 -5.82
CA LEU A 60 2.20 -17.07 -5.71
C LEU A 60 2.45 -17.67 -7.11
N VAL A 61 3.71 -17.80 -7.49
CA VAL A 61 4.15 -18.55 -8.67
C VAL A 61 4.45 -19.98 -8.23
N VAL A 62 3.58 -20.92 -8.61
CA VAL A 62 3.58 -22.28 -8.06
C VAL A 62 4.83 -23.08 -8.47
N CYS A 63 5.43 -22.79 -9.62
CA CYS A 63 6.63 -23.48 -10.07
C CYS A 63 7.94 -23.00 -9.42
N THR A 64 7.94 -21.84 -8.76
CA THR A 64 9.15 -21.25 -8.16
C THR A 64 9.00 -20.90 -6.67
N ASP A 65 7.81 -21.06 -6.10
CA ASP A 65 7.44 -20.61 -4.74
C ASP A 65 7.69 -19.11 -4.49
N GLU A 66 7.84 -18.32 -5.56
CA GLU A 66 8.03 -16.88 -5.48
C GLU A 66 6.69 -16.14 -5.34
N VAL A 67 6.70 -15.03 -4.61
CA VAL A 67 5.54 -14.14 -4.48
C VAL A 67 5.80 -12.84 -5.21
N ILE A 68 5.03 -12.59 -6.28
CA ILE A 68 5.10 -11.36 -7.07
C ILE A 68 4.01 -10.40 -6.57
N GLN A 69 4.37 -9.14 -6.33
CA GLN A 69 3.42 -8.10 -5.94
C GLN A 69 2.70 -7.54 -7.15
N ASP A 70 1.39 -7.35 -7.03
CA ASP A 70 0.56 -6.66 -8.02
C ASP A 70 -0.49 -5.79 -7.30
N THR A 71 -1.22 -4.96 -8.06
CA THR A 71 -2.24 -4.06 -7.54
C THR A 71 -3.48 -4.11 -8.42
N ALA A 72 -4.63 -4.38 -7.81
CA ALA A 72 -5.93 -4.35 -8.49
C ALA A 72 -6.76 -3.18 -7.97
N CYS A 73 -7.34 -2.41 -8.90
CA CYS A 73 -8.19 -1.27 -8.57
C CYS A 73 -9.62 -1.51 -9.02
N TYR A 74 -10.58 -0.93 -8.30
CA TYR A 74 -11.98 -0.84 -8.69
C TYR A 74 -12.49 0.57 -8.44
N ASP A 75 -13.44 1.00 -9.25
CA ASP A 75 -14.05 2.32 -9.12
C ASP A 75 -15.57 2.21 -8.88
N PRO A 76 -16.04 2.45 -7.64
CA PRO A 76 -17.46 2.47 -7.31
C PRO A 76 -18.29 3.46 -8.13
N SER A 77 -17.68 4.53 -8.65
CA SER A 77 -18.36 5.57 -9.42
C SER A 77 -18.90 5.07 -10.76
N ILE A 78 -18.28 4.03 -11.31
CA ILE A 78 -18.68 3.37 -12.56
C ILE A 78 -19.34 2.00 -12.30
N GLY A 79 -19.81 1.75 -11.08
CA GLY A 79 -20.52 0.52 -10.72
C GLY A 79 -19.61 -0.70 -10.50
N GLN A 80 -18.29 -0.51 -10.36
CA GLN A 80 -17.39 -1.61 -9.98
C GLN A 80 -17.33 -1.77 -8.46
N GLY A 81 -17.45 -3.00 -7.99
CA GLY A 81 -17.24 -3.35 -6.58
C GLY A 81 -15.90 -4.05 -6.35
N ILE A 82 -15.61 -4.35 -5.08
CA ILE A 82 -14.45 -5.16 -4.70
C ILE A 82 -14.36 -6.51 -5.43
N ASP A 83 -15.50 -7.07 -5.83
CA ASP A 83 -15.54 -8.33 -6.57
C ASP A 83 -14.94 -8.22 -7.99
N TYR A 84 -14.99 -7.03 -8.60
CA TYR A 84 -14.28 -6.74 -9.84
C TYR A 84 -12.75 -6.83 -9.62
N ALA A 85 -12.24 -6.17 -8.58
CA ALA A 85 -10.82 -6.24 -8.23
C ALA A 85 -10.40 -7.67 -7.87
N ARG A 86 -11.20 -8.41 -7.10
CA ARG A 86 -10.93 -9.83 -6.77
C ARG A 86 -10.90 -10.72 -8.00
N LYS A 87 -11.75 -10.47 -9.00
CA LYS A 87 -11.69 -11.18 -10.27
C LYS A 87 -10.38 -10.89 -10.99
N CYS A 88 -10.01 -9.61 -11.10
CA CYS A 88 -8.71 -9.19 -11.66
C CYS A 88 -7.54 -9.89 -10.95
N MET A 89 -7.53 -9.93 -9.62
CA MET A 89 -6.49 -10.61 -8.83
C MET A 89 -6.34 -12.08 -9.20
N ARG A 90 -7.45 -12.82 -9.34
CA ARG A 90 -7.43 -14.24 -9.71
C ARG A 90 -6.98 -14.45 -11.15
N ASP A 91 -7.48 -13.62 -12.07
CA ASP A 91 -7.14 -13.72 -13.49
C ASP A 91 -5.65 -13.42 -13.71
N ASN A 92 -5.11 -12.38 -13.05
CA ASN A 92 -3.69 -12.04 -13.10
C ASN A 92 -2.83 -13.15 -12.47
N ALA A 93 -3.22 -13.71 -11.33
CA ALA A 93 -2.50 -14.83 -10.72
C ALA A 93 -2.46 -16.07 -11.64
N ARG A 94 -3.58 -16.37 -12.33
CA ARG A 94 -3.64 -17.46 -13.32
C ARG A 94 -2.69 -17.17 -14.49
N LEU A 95 -2.80 -15.99 -15.10
CA LEU A 95 -1.96 -15.58 -16.23
C LEU A 95 -0.48 -15.56 -15.87
N MET A 96 -0.13 -15.12 -14.66
CA MET A 96 1.24 -15.13 -14.17
C MET A 96 1.78 -16.56 -14.07
N ASN A 97 0.99 -17.49 -13.53
CA ASN A 97 1.39 -18.90 -13.46
C ASN A 97 1.51 -19.53 -14.86
N GLU A 98 0.57 -19.28 -15.77
CA GLU A 98 0.67 -19.75 -17.16
C GLU A 98 1.91 -19.18 -17.88
N PHE A 99 2.24 -17.90 -17.64
CA PHE A 99 3.42 -17.26 -18.24
C PHE A 99 4.74 -17.81 -17.69
N MET A 100 4.84 -17.98 -16.37
CA MET A 100 6.08 -18.38 -15.70
C MET A 100 6.30 -19.89 -15.72
N CYS A 101 5.22 -20.68 -15.66
CA CYS A 101 5.29 -22.13 -15.47
C CYS A 101 4.93 -22.95 -16.72
N GLY A 102 4.34 -22.34 -17.75
CA GLY A 102 3.82 -23.04 -18.93
C GLY A 102 2.51 -23.78 -18.65
#